data_AF-A0A2V0NZP1-F1
#
_entry.id   AF-A0A2V0NZP1-F1
#
_cell.length_a   1.000
_cell.length_b   1.000
_cell.length_c   1.000
_cell.angle_alpha   90.00
_cell.angle_beta   90.00
_cell.angle_gamma   90.00
#
_symmetry.space_group_name_H-M   'P 1'
#
loop_
_entity.id
_entity.type
_entity.pdbx_description
1 polymer ?
#
loop_
_entity_poly.entity_id
_entity_poly.type
_entity_poly.pdbx_seq_one_letter_code
_entity_poly.pdbx_strand_id
1 'polypeptide(L)'
;MREAPAKAARAAAAPPAAAAAAAARAEDAGAAWAQVLGKQLVRHTGSGVERVDTAEALRGKHVGLYFSAHWCPPCRQFTPRLADTYTKLTKDDVEWEVVFVSFDRAPEQFEEYFGSMPWLAVPFDDQQLRDTLGRKFRVQGIPSLVMMGPDTTILCANARAAVAVDPNGAKFPWEGASEPRGFPLPWMLLAILVFWLIQVFVLPRKGQ
;
A
#
# COMPACT_ATOMS: atom_id res chain seq x y z
N MET A 1 8.16 -31.05 -57.94
CA MET A 1 9.01 -31.50 -56.82
C MET A 1 8.55 -30.77 -55.56
N ARG A 2 8.08 -31.55 -54.59
CA ARG A 2 7.99 -31.27 -53.13
C ARG A 2 7.09 -30.13 -52.65
N GLU A 3 5.87 -30.51 -52.27
CA GLU A 3 5.23 -29.97 -51.07
C GLU A 3 6.14 -30.18 -49.85
N ALA A 4 6.18 -29.21 -48.93
CA ALA A 4 6.72 -29.37 -47.59
C ALA A 4 5.68 -28.84 -46.58
N PRO A 5 5.36 -29.61 -45.51
CA PRO A 5 4.29 -29.26 -44.59
C PRO A 5 4.77 -28.37 -43.43
N ALA A 6 3.80 -27.65 -42.88
CA ALA A 6 3.90 -26.84 -41.67
C ALA A 6 4.36 -27.66 -40.45
N LYS A 7 5.20 -27.05 -39.61
CA LYS A 7 5.48 -27.52 -38.24
C LYS A 7 5.09 -26.43 -37.25
N ALA A 8 3.86 -26.51 -36.76
CA ALA A 8 3.44 -25.81 -35.55
C ALA A 8 4.15 -26.44 -34.34
N ALA A 9 4.96 -25.65 -33.65
CA ALA A 9 5.54 -26.04 -32.37
C ALA A 9 4.48 -25.88 -31.27
N ARG A 10 4.01 -27.00 -30.74
CA ARG A 10 3.12 -27.05 -29.58
C ARG A 10 3.97 -26.81 -28.32
N ALA A 11 3.71 -25.73 -27.60
CA ALA A 11 4.29 -25.50 -26.27
C ALA A 11 3.89 -26.65 -25.34
N ALA A 12 4.87 -27.31 -24.72
CA ALA A 12 4.62 -28.33 -23.73
C ALA A 12 4.12 -27.66 -22.44
N ALA A 13 2.92 -28.03 -21.99
CA ALA A 13 2.40 -27.64 -20.69
C ALA A 13 3.29 -28.22 -19.58
N ALA A 14 3.55 -27.43 -18.53
CA ALA A 14 4.33 -27.85 -17.38
C ALA A 14 3.75 -29.13 -16.72
N PRO A 15 4.59 -30.02 -16.15
CA PRO A 15 4.12 -31.28 -15.58
C PRO A 15 3.19 -31.05 -14.35
N PRO A 16 2.17 -31.90 -14.18
CA PRO A 16 1.06 -31.70 -13.23
C PRO A 16 1.50 -31.59 -11.76
N ALA A 17 2.64 -32.17 -11.37
CA ALA A 17 3.16 -32.12 -10.01
C ALA A 17 3.68 -30.72 -9.62
N ALA A 18 4.28 -29.97 -10.56
CA ALA A 18 4.75 -28.61 -10.30
C ALA A 18 3.57 -27.64 -10.16
N ALA A 19 2.52 -27.83 -10.96
CA ALA A 19 1.28 -27.07 -10.85
C ALA A 19 0.56 -27.35 -9.52
N ALA A 20 0.50 -28.62 -9.07
CA ALA A 20 -0.08 -28.97 -7.77
C ALA A 20 0.71 -28.39 -6.59
N ALA A 21 2.03 -28.41 -6.65
CA ALA A 21 2.88 -27.83 -5.60
C ALA A 21 2.86 -26.30 -5.58
N ALA A 22 2.61 -25.65 -6.72
CA ALA A 22 2.36 -24.21 -6.79
C ALA A 22 0.97 -23.87 -6.25
N ALA A 23 -0.05 -24.67 -6.55
CA ALA A 23 -1.41 -24.52 -6.02
C ALA A 23 -1.44 -24.66 -4.49
N ALA A 24 -0.76 -25.66 -3.92
CA ALA A 24 -0.67 -25.85 -2.47
C ALA A 24 0.01 -24.66 -1.77
N ARG A 25 1.11 -24.14 -2.33
CA ARG A 25 1.77 -22.92 -1.81
C ARG A 25 0.87 -21.69 -1.90
N ALA A 26 0.04 -21.61 -2.93
CA ALA A 26 -0.92 -20.52 -3.10
C ALA A 26 -2.10 -20.64 -2.13
N GLU A 27 -2.59 -21.84 -1.83
CA GLU A 27 -3.59 -22.08 -0.79
C GLU A 27 -3.06 -21.68 0.59
N ASP A 28 -1.83 -22.10 0.93
CA ASP A 28 -1.17 -21.72 2.19
C ASP A 28 -0.98 -20.20 2.30
N ALA A 29 -0.61 -19.53 1.21
CA ALA A 29 -0.46 -18.07 1.17
C ALA A 29 -1.78 -17.33 1.42
N GLY A 30 -2.88 -17.81 0.82
CA GLY A 30 -4.22 -17.27 1.10
C GLY A 30 -4.64 -17.47 2.56
N ALA A 31 -4.43 -18.68 3.10
CA ALA A 31 -4.75 -18.98 4.48
C ALA A 31 -3.95 -18.12 5.49
N ALA A 32 -2.69 -17.82 5.18
CA ALA A 32 -1.87 -16.91 5.99
C ALA A 32 -2.48 -15.51 6.07
N TRP A 33 -3.03 -14.98 4.97
CA TRP A 33 -3.73 -13.70 4.98
C TRP A 33 -4.98 -13.71 5.86
N ALA A 34 -5.77 -14.77 5.81
CA ALA A 34 -6.95 -14.90 6.66
C ALA A 34 -6.61 -14.95 8.16
N GLN A 35 -5.43 -15.46 8.53
CA GLN A 35 -4.95 -15.42 9.91
C GLN A 35 -4.54 -14.01 10.36
N VAL A 36 -4.02 -13.19 9.43
CA VAL A 36 -3.57 -11.83 9.74
C VAL A 36 -4.73 -10.83 9.74
N LEU A 37 -5.63 -10.92 8.76
CA LEU A 37 -6.65 -9.91 8.45
C LEU A 37 -8.08 -10.40 8.68
N GLY A 38 -8.25 -11.55 9.34
CA GLY A 38 -9.55 -12.17 9.51
C GLY A 38 -10.04 -12.84 8.23
N LYS A 39 -11.15 -13.59 8.34
CA LYS A 39 -11.68 -14.40 7.22
C LYS A 39 -12.33 -13.58 6.12
N GLN A 40 -12.82 -12.39 6.44
CA GLN A 40 -13.56 -11.56 5.50
C GLN A 40 -13.00 -10.15 5.47
N LEU A 41 -12.80 -9.65 4.25
CA LEU A 41 -12.59 -8.23 3.97
C LEU A 41 -13.85 -7.67 3.34
N VAL A 42 -13.84 -6.37 3.10
CA VAL A 42 -14.91 -5.71 2.35
C VAL A 42 -14.39 -4.95 1.15
N ARG A 43 -15.22 -4.84 0.10
CA ARG A 43 -15.01 -3.97 -1.06
C ARG A 43 -16.21 -3.06 -1.26
N HIS A 44 -15.98 -1.84 -1.76
CA HIS A 44 -17.06 -0.97 -2.18
C HIS A 44 -17.51 -1.32 -3.61
N THR A 45 -18.82 -1.38 -3.84
CA THR A 45 -19.43 -1.77 -5.13
C THR A 45 -20.20 -0.64 -5.81
N GLY A 46 -20.07 0.61 -5.32
CA GLY A 46 -20.82 1.77 -5.83
C GLY A 46 -22.24 1.89 -5.26
N SER A 47 -22.89 0.77 -4.93
CA SER A 47 -24.20 0.73 -4.27
C SER A 47 -24.13 0.31 -2.80
N GLY A 48 -22.93 0.08 -2.26
CA GLY A 48 -22.73 -0.35 -0.89
C GLY A 48 -21.40 -1.09 -0.68
N VAL A 49 -21.35 -1.88 0.38
CA VAL A 49 -20.17 -2.64 0.81
C VAL A 49 -20.47 -4.13 0.74
N GLU A 50 -19.61 -4.89 0.06
CA GLU A 50 -19.71 -6.34 -0.11
C GLU A 50 -18.58 -7.04 0.66
N ARG A 51 -18.89 -8.16 1.32
CA ARG A 51 -17.88 -9.00 1.97
C ARG A 51 -17.23 -9.96 0.97
N VAL A 52 -15.92 -10.09 1.05
CA VAL A 52 -15.11 -11.00 0.23
C VAL A 52 -14.27 -11.92 1.11
N ASP A 53 -13.99 -13.13 0.65
CA ASP A 53 -13.09 -14.05 1.36
C ASP A 53 -11.64 -13.54 1.27
N THR A 54 -11.00 -13.39 2.43
CA THR A 54 -9.64 -12.84 2.52
C THR A 54 -8.62 -13.73 1.83
N ALA A 55 -8.72 -15.04 1.99
CA ALA A 55 -7.75 -15.98 1.44
C ALA A 55 -7.79 -15.97 -0.08
N GLU A 56 -8.99 -15.93 -0.66
CA GLU A 56 -9.16 -15.84 -2.11
C GLU A 56 -8.73 -14.49 -2.67
N ALA A 57 -9.11 -13.39 -2.02
CA ALA A 57 -8.88 -12.04 -2.53
C ALA A 57 -7.39 -11.65 -2.53
N LEU A 58 -6.61 -12.19 -1.60
CA LEU A 58 -5.21 -11.82 -1.37
C LEU A 58 -4.18 -12.90 -1.73
N ARG A 59 -4.64 -14.08 -2.19
CA ARG A 59 -3.76 -15.19 -2.57
C ARG A 59 -2.66 -14.76 -3.55
N GLY A 60 -1.41 -14.97 -3.16
CA GLY A 60 -0.25 -14.69 -4.00
C GLY A 60 0.10 -13.20 -4.18
N LYS A 61 -0.66 -12.29 -3.57
CA LYS A 61 -0.49 -10.85 -3.74
C LYS A 61 0.45 -10.24 -2.70
N HIS A 62 1.17 -9.21 -3.10
CA HIS A 62 1.73 -8.24 -2.16
C HIS A 62 0.59 -7.44 -1.53
N VAL A 63 0.68 -7.11 -0.24
CA VAL A 63 -0.39 -6.39 0.46
C VAL A 63 0.17 -5.13 1.11
N GLY A 64 -0.43 -3.99 0.76
CA GLY A 64 -0.24 -2.73 1.46
C GLY A 64 -1.32 -2.53 2.53
N LEU A 65 -0.97 -2.65 3.81
CA LEU A 65 -1.89 -2.27 4.90
C LEU A 65 -1.88 -0.77 5.08
N TYR A 66 -2.98 -0.15 4.70
CA TYR A 66 -3.13 1.30 4.70
C TYR A 66 -3.91 1.76 5.93
N PHE A 67 -3.20 2.31 6.92
CA PHE A 67 -3.78 2.87 8.13
C PHE A 67 -4.10 4.34 7.91
N SER A 68 -5.38 4.70 8.01
CA SER A 68 -5.85 6.04 7.65
C SER A 68 -7.19 6.36 8.32
N ALA A 69 -7.62 7.61 8.19
CA ALA A 69 -8.96 8.03 8.62
C ALA A 69 -9.45 9.26 7.83
N HIS A 70 -10.77 9.37 7.67
CA HIS A 70 -11.40 10.48 6.97
C HIS A 70 -11.12 11.82 7.64
N TRP A 71 -11.18 11.86 8.97
CA TRP A 71 -11.00 13.09 9.76
C TRP A 71 -9.58 13.66 9.68
N CYS A 72 -8.60 12.88 9.24
CA CYS A 72 -7.17 13.23 9.19
C CYS A 72 -6.81 14.00 7.89
N PRO A 73 -6.41 15.29 7.96
CA PRO A 73 -6.05 16.07 6.76
C PRO A 73 -4.88 15.50 5.93
N PRO A 74 -3.72 15.10 6.50
CA PRO A 74 -2.64 14.53 5.69
C PRO A 74 -3.02 13.18 5.07
N CYS A 75 -3.99 12.48 5.66
CA CYS A 75 -4.53 11.24 5.12
C CYS A 75 -5.29 11.49 3.81
N ARG A 76 -6.24 12.45 3.82
CA ARG A 76 -7.00 12.84 2.63
C ARG A 76 -6.12 13.36 1.48
N GLN A 77 -4.94 13.90 1.79
CA GLN A 77 -3.96 14.30 0.76
C GLN A 77 -3.17 13.13 0.17
N PHE A 78 -2.94 12.07 0.97
CA PHE A 78 -2.15 10.93 0.55
C PHE A 78 -2.97 9.89 -0.23
N THR A 79 -4.22 9.64 0.16
CA THR A 79 -5.13 8.68 -0.49
C THR A 79 -5.18 8.79 -2.01
N PRO A 80 -5.40 9.98 -2.63
CA PRO A 80 -5.45 10.07 -4.08
C PRO A 80 -4.13 9.67 -4.74
N ARG A 81 -2.98 10.00 -4.12
CA ARG A 81 -1.66 9.60 -4.65
C ARG A 81 -1.46 8.10 -4.58
N LEU A 82 -1.92 7.46 -3.50
CA LEU A 82 -1.89 6.01 -3.38
C LEU A 82 -2.82 5.34 -4.39
N ALA A 83 -4.04 5.88 -4.60
CA ALA A 83 -4.99 5.38 -5.60
C ALA A 83 -4.46 5.50 -7.04
N ASP A 84 -3.76 6.58 -7.37
CA ASP A 84 -3.11 6.76 -8.66
C ASP A 84 -1.99 5.72 -8.86
N THR A 85 -1.13 5.55 -7.86
CA THR A 85 -0.05 4.54 -7.87
C THR A 85 -0.64 3.14 -7.99
N TYR A 86 -1.75 2.89 -7.31
CA TYR A 86 -2.45 1.62 -7.38
C TYR A 86 -2.97 1.29 -8.75
N THR A 87 -3.67 2.23 -9.34
CA THR A 87 -4.21 2.08 -10.68
C THR A 87 -3.10 1.83 -11.71
N LYS A 88 -1.92 2.42 -11.54
CA LYS A 88 -0.76 2.18 -12.43
C LYS A 88 -0.20 0.78 -12.25
N LEU A 89 0.13 0.38 -11.02
CA LEU A 89 0.67 -0.95 -10.72
C LEU A 89 -0.28 -2.07 -11.17
N THR A 90 -1.58 -1.91 -10.94
CA THR A 90 -2.59 -2.87 -11.43
C THR A 90 -2.67 -2.93 -12.95
N LYS A 91 -2.47 -1.80 -13.66
CA LYS A 91 -2.40 -1.79 -15.13
C LYS A 91 -1.14 -2.46 -15.67
N ASP A 92 -0.05 -2.44 -14.89
CA ASP A 92 1.20 -3.11 -15.20
C ASP A 92 1.21 -4.60 -14.79
N ASP A 93 0.02 -5.17 -14.50
CA ASP A 93 -0.19 -6.59 -14.14
C ASP A 93 0.55 -7.01 -12.85
N VAL A 94 0.80 -6.05 -11.94
CA VAL A 94 1.42 -6.34 -10.64
C VAL A 94 0.38 -6.99 -9.72
N GLU A 95 0.69 -8.19 -9.25
CA GLU A 95 -0.10 -8.94 -8.25
C GLU A 95 0.04 -8.31 -6.86
N TRP A 96 -0.80 -7.30 -6.61
CA TRP A 96 -0.84 -6.61 -5.32
C TRP A 96 -2.23 -6.08 -4.98
N GLU A 97 -2.44 -5.78 -3.70
CA GLU A 97 -3.69 -5.22 -3.18
C GLU A 97 -3.41 -4.25 -2.03
N VAL A 98 -4.31 -3.29 -1.83
CA VAL A 98 -4.33 -2.45 -0.62
C VAL A 98 -5.47 -2.88 0.27
N VAL A 99 -5.20 -2.99 1.57
CA VAL A 99 -6.22 -3.25 2.59
C VAL A 99 -6.26 -2.06 3.53
N PHE A 100 -7.33 -1.29 3.44
CA PHE A 100 -7.60 -0.14 4.31
C PHE A 100 -7.97 -0.61 5.72
N VAL A 101 -7.23 -0.11 6.70
CA VAL A 101 -7.49 -0.28 8.14
C VAL A 101 -7.90 1.08 8.69
N SER A 102 -9.21 1.27 8.82
CA SER A 102 -9.78 2.55 9.23
C SER A 102 -9.57 2.86 10.71
N PHE A 103 -9.13 4.08 11.00
CA PHE A 103 -9.13 4.71 12.32
C PHE A 103 -10.26 5.74 12.46
N ASP A 104 -11.27 5.67 11.58
CA ASP A 104 -12.51 6.43 11.72
C ASP A 104 -13.29 5.94 12.95
N ARG A 105 -14.06 6.87 13.53
CA ARG A 105 -14.77 6.65 14.78
C ARG A 105 -16.25 6.38 14.58
N ALA A 106 -16.77 6.68 13.40
CA ALA A 106 -18.16 6.51 13.04
C ALA A 106 -18.29 5.80 11.68
N PRO A 107 -19.31 4.94 11.49
CA PRO A 107 -19.53 4.22 10.23
C PRO A 107 -19.65 5.16 9.02
N GLU A 108 -20.29 6.30 9.17
CA GLU A 108 -20.54 7.24 8.08
C GLU A 108 -19.23 7.84 7.54
N GLN A 109 -18.28 8.11 8.45
CA GLN A 109 -16.94 8.58 8.09
C GLN A 109 -16.16 7.52 7.32
N PHE A 110 -16.29 6.25 7.75
CA PHE A 110 -15.69 5.13 7.06
C PHE A 110 -16.28 4.96 5.66
N GLU A 111 -17.60 4.92 5.54
CA GLU A 111 -18.30 4.70 4.27
C GLU A 111 -18.00 5.80 3.25
N GLU A 112 -18.08 7.06 3.66
CA GLU A 112 -17.77 8.20 2.79
C GLU A 112 -16.35 8.13 2.24
N TYR A 113 -15.38 7.85 3.12
CA TYR A 113 -13.97 7.85 2.73
C TYR A 113 -13.59 6.60 1.93
N PHE A 114 -14.01 5.42 2.40
CA PHE A 114 -13.77 4.14 1.73
C PHE A 114 -14.46 4.07 0.37
N GLY A 115 -15.63 4.71 0.19
CA GLY A 115 -16.34 4.76 -1.08
C GLY A 115 -15.55 5.38 -2.24
N SER A 116 -14.52 6.18 -1.93
CA SER A 116 -13.60 6.76 -2.92
C SER A 116 -12.38 5.89 -3.26
N MET A 117 -12.18 4.78 -2.56
CA MET A 117 -10.97 3.96 -2.65
C MET A 117 -11.17 2.75 -3.58
N PRO A 118 -10.20 2.41 -4.45
CA PRO A 118 -10.35 1.32 -5.43
C PRO A 118 -10.01 -0.08 -4.88
N TRP A 119 -9.85 -0.23 -3.56
CA TRP A 119 -9.26 -1.40 -2.93
C TRP A 119 -10.13 -1.99 -1.79
N LEU A 120 -9.58 -2.94 -1.03
CA LEU A 120 -10.28 -3.62 0.05
C LEU A 120 -10.15 -2.90 1.40
N ALA A 121 -10.98 -3.26 2.37
CA ALA A 121 -10.87 -2.79 3.74
C ALA A 121 -11.13 -3.92 4.75
N VAL A 122 -10.58 -3.76 5.96
CA VAL A 122 -11.05 -4.50 7.13
C VAL A 122 -12.48 -4.02 7.46
N PRO A 123 -13.44 -4.92 7.73
CA PRO A 123 -14.80 -4.52 8.11
C PRO A 123 -14.81 -3.51 9.26
N PHE A 124 -15.59 -2.43 9.14
CA PHE A 124 -15.61 -1.37 10.15
C PHE A 124 -16.12 -1.86 11.52
N ASP A 125 -17.06 -2.81 11.50
CA ASP A 125 -17.65 -3.48 12.66
C ASP A 125 -16.64 -4.38 13.41
N ASP A 126 -15.53 -4.78 12.77
CA ASP A 126 -14.44 -5.50 13.43
C ASP A 126 -13.42 -4.55 14.08
N GLN A 127 -13.87 -3.82 15.10
CA GLN A 127 -13.01 -2.90 15.86
C GLN A 127 -11.82 -3.63 16.51
N GLN A 128 -12.02 -4.85 17.00
CA GLN A 128 -10.97 -5.62 17.68
C GLN A 128 -9.81 -5.93 16.73
N LEU A 129 -10.10 -6.33 15.49
CA LEU A 129 -9.08 -6.57 14.49
C LEU A 129 -8.36 -5.28 14.10
N ARG A 130 -9.08 -4.19 13.85
CA ARG A 130 -8.49 -2.88 13.51
C ARG A 130 -7.51 -2.40 14.59
N ASP A 131 -7.90 -2.48 15.86
CA ASP A 131 -7.03 -2.12 17.00
C ASP A 131 -5.82 -3.05 17.13
N THR A 132 -6.04 -4.36 16.89
CA THR A 132 -4.96 -5.37 16.95
C THR A 132 -3.93 -5.13 15.86
N LEU A 133 -4.36 -4.82 14.64
CA LEU A 133 -3.48 -4.49 13.52
C LEU A 133 -2.68 -3.21 13.82
N GLY A 134 -3.33 -2.15 14.29
CA GLY A 134 -2.65 -0.90 14.66
C GLY A 134 -1.53 -1.11 15.68
N ARG A 135 -1.79 -1.93 16.71
CA ARG A 135 -0.77 -2.30 17.72
C ARG A 135 0.31 -3.22 17.15
N LYS A 136 -0.06 -4.28 16.43
CA LYS A 136 0.85 -5.28 15.86
C LYS A 136 1.90 -4.62 14.96
N PHE A 137 1.47 -3.69 14.12
CA PHE A 137 2.33 -2.94 13.20
C PHE A 137 2.89 -1.64 13.79
N ARG A 138 2.69 -1.40 15.09
CA ARG A 138 3.23 -0.25 15.83
C ARG A 138 2.93 1.09 15.15
N VAL A 139 1.72 1.25 14.65
CA VAL A 139 1.29 2.47 13.94
C VAL A 139 1.16 3.62 14.95
N GLN A 140 2.11 4.57 14.92
CA GLN A 140 2.13 5.73 15.81
C GLN A 140 1.44 6.96 15.22
N GLY A 141 1.21 6.98 13.90
CA GLY A 141 0.58 8.09 13.20
C GLY A 141 0.02 7.66 11.85
N ILE A 142 -0.92 8.45 11.34
CA ILE A 142 -1.57 8.23 10.05
C ILE A 142 -1.35 9.45 9.13
N PRO A 143 -1.28 9.25 7.80
CA PRO A 143 -1.36 7.97 7.09
C PRO A 143 -0.08 7.14 7.25
N SER A 144 -0.23 5.82 7.42
CA SER A 144 0.85 4.83 7.38
C SER A 144 0.52 3.74 6.37
N LEU A 145 1.53 3.24 5.66
CA LEU A 145 1.39 2.14 4.70
C LEU A 145 2.44 1.09 5.00
N VAL A 146 2.02 -0.09 5.46
CA VAL A 146 2.93 -1.23 5.69
C VAL A 146 2.88 -2.13 4.46
N MET A 147 4.01 -2.33 3.80
CA MET A 147 4.11 -3.25 2.66
C MET A 147 4.54 -4.63 3.12
N MET A 148 3.83 -5.64 2.63
CA MET A 148 4.10 -7.03 2.95
C MET A 148 4.14 -7.90 1.68
N GLY A 149 4.95 -8.94 1.74
CA GLY A 149 5.05 -9.96 0.71
C GLY A 149 3.89 -10.96 0.76
N PRO A 150 3.71 -11.78 -0.29
CA PRO A 150 2.64 -12.80 -0.36
C PRO A 150 2.66 -13.84 0.76
N ASP A 151 3.79 -13.99 1.45
CA ASP A 151 4.00 -14.87 2.60
C ASP A 151 3.75 -14.16 3.94
N THR A 152 3.14 -12.97 3.93
CA THR A 152 2.86 -12.11 5.08
C THR A 152 4.09 -11.50 5.77
N THR A 153 5.27 -11.61 5.16
CA THR A 153 6.49 -10.95 5.67
C THR A 153 6.44 -9.45 5.47
N ILE A 154 6.97 -8.68 6.41
CA ILE A 154 7.02 -7.22 6.32
C ILE A 154 8.23 -6.82 5.45
N LEU A 155 7.96 -6.21 4.30
CA LEU A 155 8.98 -5.71 3.36
C LEU A 155 9.35 -4.25 3.68
N CYS A 156 8.36 -3.44 4.07
CA CYS A 156 8.57 -2.07 4.48
C CYS A 156 7.55 -1.67 5.54
N ALA A 157 8.03 -1.25 6.71
CA ALA A 157 7.17 -0.86 7.83
C ALA A 157 6.47 0.49 7.62
N ASN A 158 6.96 1.35 6.70
CA ASN A 158 6.30 2.60 6.34
C ASN A 158 6.68 3.04 4.91
N ALA A 159 5.91 2.57 3.93
CA ALA A 159 6.07 2.89 2.52
C ALA A 159 5.38 4.20 2.09
N ARG A 160 4.77 4.96 3.01
CA ARG A 160 4.09 6.23 2.68
C ARG A 160 5.04 7.22 2.00
N ALA A 161 6.28 7.34 2.49
CA ALA A 161 7.30 8.18 1.87
C ALA A 161 7.79 7.61 0.53
N ALA A 162 7.86 6.28 0.39
CA ALA A 162 8.29 5.62 -0.84
C ALA A 162 7.32 5.93 -2.01
N VAL A 163 6.01 5.82 -1.77
CA VAL A 163 4.97 6.18 -2.75
C VAL A 163 5.08 7.64 -3.19
N ALA A 164 5.46 8.55 -2.28
CA ALA A 164 5.60 9.96 -2.61
C ALA A 164 6.78 10.26 -3.55
N VAL A 165 7.87 9.48 -3.46
CA VAL A 165 9.07 9.67 -4.29
C VAL A 165 9.12 8.74 -5.51
N ASP A 166 8.29 7.70 -5.52
CA ASP A 166 8.15 6.73 -6.61
C ASP A 166 6.68 6.53 -7.02
N PRO A 167 6.02 7.58 -7.58
CA PRO A 167 4.59 7.56 -7.91
C PRO A 167 4.23 6.66 -9.12
N ASN A 168 5.22 6.03 -9.74
CA ASN A 168 5.04 5.04 -10.81
C ASN A 168 5.40 3.62 -10.35
N GLY A 169 5.83 3.44 -9.10
CA GLY A 169 6.15 2.12 -8.55
C GLY A 169 7.35 1.43 -9.20
N ALA A 170 8.30 2.18 -9.77
CA ALA A 170 9.49 1.60 -10.40
C ALA A 170 10.39 0.83 -9.42
N LYS A 171 10.28 1.12 -8.11
CA LYS A 171 10.98 0.44 -7.02
C LYS A 171 10.05 -0.43 -6.16
N PHE A 172 8.83 -0.70 -6.63
CA PHE A 172 7.92 -1.64 -5.97
C PHE A 172 8.64 -2.99 -5.76
N PRO A 173 8.48 -3.70 -4.62
CA PRO A 173 7.54 -3.46 -3.51
C PRO A 173 8.04 -2.50 -2.42
N TRP A 174 9.05 -1.68 -2.72
CA TRP A 174 9.67 -0.71 -1.80
C TRP A 174 10.32 -1.35 -0.57
N GLU A 175 10.84 -2.57 -0.73
CA GLU A 175 11.54 -3.29 0.33
C GLU A 175 12.69 -2.45 0.91
N GLY A 176 12.75 -2.36 2.25
CA GLY A 176 13.78 -1.60 2.95
C GLY A 176 13.69 -0.07 2.78
N ALA A 177 12.68 0.45 2.08
CA ALA A 177 12.45 1.88 2.03
C ALA A 177 12.22 2.42 3.46
N SER A 178 12.91 3.50 3.79
CA SER A 178 12.70 4.25 5.03
C SER A 178 12.41 5.70 4.67
N GLU A 179 11.68 6.42 5.53
CA GLU A 179 11.51 7.86 5.33
C GLU A 179 12.89 8.51 5.22
N PRO A 180 13.10 9.42 4.25
CA PRO A 180 14.33 10.19 4.20
C PRO A 180 14.46 10.90 5.54
N ARG A 181 15.50 10.56 6.32
CA ARG A 181 15.81 11.24 7.58
C ARG A 181 15.77 12.74 7.29
N GLY A 182 14.84 13.45 7.93
CA GLY A 182 14.73 14.90 7.78
C GLY A 182 16.10 15.55 7.96
N PHE A 183 16.31 16.69 7.30
CA PHE A 183 17.59 17.41 7.39
C PHE A 183 18.04 17.48 8.85
N PRO A 184 19.29 17.09 9.18
CA PRO A 184 19.73 17.10 10.56
C PRO A 184 19.53 18.51 11.13
N LEU A 185 19.05 18.63 12.38
CA LEU A 185 18.89 19.92 13.07
C LEU A 185 20.07 20.89 12.82
N PRO A 186 21.35 20.44 12.80
CA PRO A 186 22.49 21.28 12.44
C PRO A 186 22.37 22.00 11.09
N TRP A 187 21.84 21.35 10.06
CA TRP A 187 21.66 21.94 8.73
C TRP A 187 20.47 22.89 8.68
N MET A 188 19.43 22.63 9.46
CA MET A 188 18.30 23.54 9.61
C MET A 188 18.74 24.83 10.32
N LEU A 189 19.56 24.71 11.36
CA LEU A 189 20.20 25.84 12.03
C LEU A 189 21.17 26.57 11.10
N LEU A 190 21.94 25.86 10.27
CA LEU A 190 22.80 26.45 9.26
C LEU A 190 21.99 27.24 8.22
N ALA A 191 20.86 26.70 7.75
CA ALA A 191 19.99 27.40 6.81
C ALA A 191 19.36 28.66 7.43
N ILE A 192 18.95 28.60 8.71
CA ILE A 192 18.46 29.76 9.46
C ILE A 192 19.58 30.79 9.66
N LEU A 193 20.80 30.36 9.99
CA LEU A 193 21.95 31.23 10.17
C LEU A 193 22.36 31.89 8.85
N VAL A 194 22.39 31.14 7.74
CA VAL A 194 22.68 31.66 6.40
C VAL A 194 21.58 32.64 5.97
N PHE A 195 20.31 32.32 6.18
CA PHE A 195 19.21 33.24 5.90
C PHE A 195 19.29 34.52 6.74
N TRP A 196 19.63 34.40 8.04
CA TRP A 196 19.87 35.52 8.93
C TRP A 196 21.06 36.37 8.48
N LEU A 197 22.19 35.75 8.11
CA LEU A 197 23.36 36.45 7.57
C LEU A 197 23.04 37.19 6.27
N ILE A 198 22.25 36.59 5.37
CA ILE A 198 21.80 37.27 4.13
C ILE A 198 20.92 38.47 4.47
N GLN A 199 19.96 38.33 5.40
CA GLN A 199 19.10 39.44 5.84
C GLN A 199 19.88 40.57 6.52
N VAL A 200 20.93 40.24 7.28
CA VAL A 200 21.72 41.23 8.03
C VAL A 200 22.81 41.90 7.18
N PHE A 201 23.47 41.15 6.30
CA PHE A 201 24.69 41.60 5.61
C PHE A 201 24.54 41.78 4.09
N VAL A 202 23.51 41.20 3.46
CA VAL A 202 23.34 41.25 2.00
C VAL A 202 22.16 42.13 1.58
N LEU A 203 21.05 42.10 2.32
CA LEU A 203 19.89 42.92 1.99
C LEU A 203 20.01 44.32 2.63
N PRO A 204 19.87 45.41 1.84
CA PRO A 204 19.91 46.77 2.37
C PRO A 204 18.75 46.99 3.34
N ARG A 205 19.04 47.50 4.54
CA ARG A 205 18.03 47.92 5.50
C ARG A 205 17.18 49.02 4.87
N LYS A 206 15.89 48.77 4.67
CA LYS A 206 14.95 49.84 4.31
C LYS A 206 14.86 50.81 5.50
N GLY A 207 15.34 52.03 5.25
CA GLY A 207 15.15 53.30 5.98
C GLY A 207 14.73 53.25 7.44
N GLN A 208 15.64 53.68 8.32
CA GLN A 208 15.26 54.60 9.41
C GLN A 208 14.83 55.93 8.80
#